data_AF-A0A533WSP4-F1
#
_entry.id   AF-A0A533WSP4-F1
#
_cell.length_a   1.000
_cell.length_b   1.000
_cell.length_c   1.000
_cell.angle_alpha   90.00
_cell.angle_beta   90.00
_cell.angle_gamma   90.00
#
_symmetry.space_group_name_H-M   'P 1'
#
loop_
_entity.id
_entity.type
_entity.pdbx_description
1 polymer ?
#
loop_
_entity_poly.entity_id
_entity_poly.type
_entity_poly.pdbx_seq_one_letter_code
_entity_poly.pdbx_strand_id
1 'polypeptide(L)'
;QSAISFSIEPQDVLRAYDVAESKKLQVIGIFHSHPARPAPSNTDKKFMEINPVVWLIYSTTEQEFKAYVYDSDVREVAVKITV
;
A
#
# COMPACT_ATOMS: atom_id res chain seq x y z
N GLN A 1 8.30 15.05 7.77
CA GLN A 1 7.84 14.36 6.54
C GLN A 1 8.92 14.48 5.48
N SER A 2 9.27 13.38 4.82
CA SER A 2 10.27 13.32 3.76
C SER A 2 9.56 13.31 2.41
N ALA A 3 10.14 13.94 1.38
CA ALA A 3 9.60 13.92 0.02
C ALA A 3 9.64 12.50 -0.60
N ILE A 4 10.43 11.59 -0.03
CA ILE A 4 10.74 10.27 -0.60
C ILE A 4 10.38 9.09 0.32
N SER A 5 9.88 9.36 1.52
CA SER A 5 9.46 8.31 2.46
C SER A 5 8.26 8.76 3.26
N PHE A 6 7.28 7.86 3.39
CA PHE A 6 6.12 8.06 4.24
C PHE A 6 6.20 7.14 5.45
N SER A 7 5.59 7.56 6.54
CA SER A 7 5.30 6.75 7.70
C SER A 7 3.92 7.15 8.20
N ILE A 8 3.13 6.15 8.57
CA ILE A 8 1.88 6.37 9.30
C ILE A 8 2.19 6.27 10.80
N GLU A 9 1.62 7.16 11.61
CA GLU A 9 1.76 7.06 13.05
C GLU A 9 1.18 5.72 13.53
N PRO A 10 1.86 4.95 14.40
CA PRO A 10 1.36 3.64 14.84
C PRO A 10 -0.06 3.69 15.42
N GLN A 11 -0.41 4.80 16.06
CA GLN A 11 -1.73 5.04 16.64
C GLN A 11 -2.83 5.13 15.56
N ASP A 12 -2.49 5.69 14.40
CA ASP A 12 -3.41 5.81 13.27
C ASP A 12 -3.60 4.47 12.57
N VAL A 13 -2.56 3.63 12.53
CA VAL A 13 -2.69 2.23 12.08
C VAL A 13 -3.69 1.49 12.95
N LEU A 14 -3.49 1.48 14.28
CA LEU A 14 -4.39 0.80 15.21
C LEU A 14 -5.83 1.27 15.05
N ARG A 15 -6.04 2.60 14.98
CA ARG A 15 -7.37 3.17 14.78
C ARG A 15 -8.03 2.71 13.47
N ALA A 16 -7.27 2.57 12.39
CA ALA A 16 -7.80 2.07 11.12
C ALA A 16 -8.27 0.61 11.24
N TYR A 17 -7.54 -0.23 11.97
CA TYR A 17 -7.94 -1.62 12.24
C TYR A 17 -9.17 -1.68 13.15
N ASP A 18 -9.24 -0.88 14.22
CA ASP A 18 -10.42 -0.81 15.10
C ASP A 18 -11.68 -0.40 14.32
N VAL A 19 -11.54 0.56 13.39
CA VAL A 19 -12.64 1.00 12.52
C VAL A 19 -13.06 -0.12 11.56
N ALA A 20 -12.11 -0.87 10.98
CA ALA A 20 -12.44 -2.02 10.13
C ALA A 20 -13.19 -3.09 10.93
N GLU A 21 -12.68 -3.46 12.11
CA GLU A 21 -13.28 -4.47 12.98
C GLU A 21 -14.69 -4.09 13.42
N SER A 22 -14.90 -2.85 13.91
CA SER A 22 -16.22 -2.37 14.33
C SER A 22 -17.27 -2.41 13.20
N LYS A 23 -16.81 -2.36 11.94
CA LYS A 23 -17.65 -2.46 10.74
C LYS A 23 -17.73 -3.87 10.16
N LYS A 24 -17.12 -4.88 10.79
CA LYS A 24 -16.98 -6.25 10.28
C LYS A 24 -16.31 -6.29 8.89
N LEU A 25 -15.33 -5.40 8.68
CA LEU A 25 -14.51 -5.32 7.48
C LEU A 25 -13.11 -5.86 7.75
N GLN A 26 -12.36 -6.08 6.68
CA GLN A 26 -10.95 -6.47 6.73
C GLN A 26 -10.11 -5.45 5.99
N VAL A 27 -8.90 -5.19 6.50
CA VAL A 27 -7.89 -4.41 5.77
C VAL A 27 -7.33 -5.31 4.67
N ILE A 28 -7.74 -5.05 3.42
CA ILE A 28 -7.31 -5.83 2.24
C ILE A 28 -6.13 -5.21 1.50
N GLY A 29 -5.77 -3.96 1.85
CA GLY A 29 -4.67 -3.27 1.21
C GLY A 29 -4.25 -1.97 1.86
N ILE A 30 -3.06 -1.53 1.48
CA ILE A 30 -2.41 -0.27 1.83
C ILE A 30 -2.22 0.50 0.53
N PHE A 31 -2.38 1.83 0.56
CA PHE A 31 -2.07 2.67 -0.59
C PHE A 31 -1.18 3.84 -0.20
N HIS A 32 -0.30 4.22 -1.12
CA HIS A 32 0.54 5.39 -1.00
C HIS A 32 0.93 5.93 -2.37
N SER A 33 1.70 7.02 -2.40
CA SER A 33 2.14 7.64 -3.64
C SER A 33 3.65 7.86 -3.67
N HIS A 34 4.23 7.81 -4.87
CA HIS A 34 5.62 8.12 -5.14
C HIS A 34 5.74 9.32 -6.08
N PRO A 35 6.73 10.20 -5.88
CA PRO A 35 7.20 11.14 -6.90
C PRO A 35 8.10 10.46 -7.95
N ALA A 36 7.73 9.24 -8.36
CA ALA A 36 8.45 8.39 -9.30
C ALA A 36 7.49 7.34 -9.87
N ARG A 37 8.01 6.39 -10.65
CA ARG A 37 7.23 5.25 -11.16
C ARG A 37 6.46 4.53 -10.04
N PRO A 38 5.28 3.96 -10.31
CA PRO A 38 4.48 3.26 -9.31
C PRO A 38 5.06 1.87 -9.04
N ALA A 39 6.29 1.79 -8.53
CA ALA A 39 7.01 0.56 -8.24
C ALA A 39 7.46 0.55 -6.77
N PRO A 40 7.42 -0.61 -6.07
CA PRO A 40 7.83 -0.70 -4.68
C PRO A 40 9.32 -0.39 -4.51
N SER A 41 9.63 0.55 -3.63
CA SER A 41 10.99 0.83 -3.16
C SER A 41 11.48 -0.31 -2.26
N ASN A 42 12.80 -0.38 -1.99
CA ASN A 42 13.35 -1.36 -1.05
C ASN A 42 12.74 -1.25 0.36
N THR A 43 12.31 -0.04 0.76
CA THR A 43 11.62 0.17 2.02
C THR A 43 10.22 -0.44 1.97
N ASP A 44 9.48 -0.21 0.88
CA ASP A 44 8.15 -0.81 0.70
C ASP A 44 8.23 -2.34 0.76
N LYS A 45 9.18 -2.96 0.06
CA LYS A 45 9.31 -4.44 0.04
C LYS A 45 9.46 -5.03 1.44
N LYS A 46 10.27 -4.41 2.30
CA LYS A 46 10.42 -4.83 3.71
C LYS A 46 9.13 -4.71 4.51
N PHE A 47 8.32 -3.70 4.24
CA PHE A 47 7.02 -3.55 4.92
C PHE A 47 5.94 -4.45 4.31
N MET A 48 6.04 -4.80 3.03
CA MET A 48 5.17 -5.77 2.38
C MET A 48 5.40 -7.19 2.92
N GLU A 49 6.65 -7.55 3.25
CA GLU A 49 6.97 -8.80 3.96
C GLU A 49 6.21 -8.93 5.29
N ILE A 50 6.10 -7.82 6.02
CA ILE A 50 5.42 -7.76 7.33
C ILE A 50 3.90 -7.63 7.15
N ASN A 51 3.45 -6.97 6.08
CA ASN A 51 2.05 -6.70 5.77
C ASN A 51 1.72 -7.23 4.37
N PRO A 52 1.51 -8.55 4.20
CA PRO A 52 1.33 -9.21 2.90
C PRO A 52 -0.09 -9.02 2.33
N VAL A 53 -0.59 -7.79 2.39
CA VAL A 53 -1.84 -7.34 1.75
C VAL A 53 -1.54 -6.74 0.38
N VAL A 54 -2.55 -6.25 -0.34
CA VAL A 54 -2.33 -5.53 -1.60
C VAL A 54 -1.76 -4.14 -1.31
N TRP A 55 -0.68 -3.76 -1.97
CA TRP A 55 -0.09 -2.43 -1.93
C TRP A 55 -0.35 -1.70 -3.25
N LEU A 56 -1.20 -0.66 -3.21
CA LEU A 56 -1.52 0.18 -4.35
C LEU A 56 -0.61 1.42 -4.34
N ILE A 57 0.24 1.55 -5.35
CA ILE A 57 1.20 2.65 -5.46
C ILE A 57 0.78 3.55 -6.61
N TYR A 58 0.51 4.81 -6.30
CA TYR A 58 0.22 5.85 -7.31
C TYR A 58 1.48 6.65 -7.64
N SER A 59 1.74 6.87 -8.93
CA SER A 59 2.80 7.75 -9.40
C SER A 59 2.27 9.16 -9.59
N THR A 60 2.84 10.13 -8.86
CA THR A 60 2.51 11.55 -9.08
C THR A 60 3.16 12.13 -10.33
N THR A 61 4.15 11.43 -10.91
CA THR A 61 4.85 11.85 -12.13
C THR A 61 4.24 11.25 -13.40
N GLU A 62 3.79 10.00 -13.35
CA GLU A 62 3.23 9.28 -14.49
C GLU A 62 1.69 9.28 -14.49
N GLN A 63 1.07 9.69 -13.36
CA GLN A 63 -0.39 9.73 -13.17
C GLN A 63 -1.08 8.38 -13.37
N GLU A 64 -0.37 7.30 -13.05
CA GLU A 64 -0.87 5.93 -13.06
C GLU A 64 -0.66 5.26 -11.70
N PHE A 65 -1.45 4.21 -11.42
CA PHE A 65 -1.23 3.35 -10.27
C PHE A 65 -0.96 1.91 -10.71
N LYS A 66 -0.20 1.21 -9.86
CA LYS A 66 -0.01 -0.24 -9.95
C LYS A 66 -0.22 -0.87 -8.58
N ALA A 67 -0.59 -2.14 -8.56
CA ALA A 67 -0.81 -2.88 -7.34
C ALA A 67 0.17 -4.04 -7.23
N TYR A 68 0.63 -4.32 -6.01
CA TYR A 68 1.60 -5.37 -5.73
C TYR A 68 1.20 -6.15 -4.48
N VAL A 69 1.65 -7.39 -4.36
CA VAL A 69 1.50 -8.20 -3.14
C VAL A 69 2.79 -8.98 -2.89
N TYR A 70 3.09 -9.24 -1.62
CA TYR A 70 4.22 -10.08 -1.23
C TYR A 70 3.72 -11.48 -0.88
N ASP A 71 4.38 -12.49 -1.45
CA ASP A 71 4.20 -13.90 -1.12
C ASP A 71 5.57 -14.52 -0.80
N SER A 72 6.27 -15.05 -1.80
CA SER A 72 7.70 -15.39 -1.73
C SER A 72 8.60 -14.28 -2.27
N ASP A 73 8.06 -13.42 -3.13
CA ASP A 73 8.64 -12.19 -3.62
C ASP A 73 7.49 -11.21 -3.95
N VAL A 74 7.84 -9.97 -4.28
CA VAL A 74 6.93 -8.95 -4.75
C VAL A 74 6.44 -9.27 -6.15
N ARG A 75 5.12 -9.38 -6.31
CA ARG A 75 4.47 -9.57 -7.63
C ARG A 75 3.45 -8.48 -7.90
N GLU A 76 3.43 -7.98 -9.13
CA GLU A 76 2.39 -7.07 -9.62
C GLU A 76 1.05 -7.83 -9.76
N VAL A 77 -0.06 -7.18 -9.42
CA VAL A 77 -1.42 -7.72 -9.55
C VAL A 77 -2.30 -6.78 -10.35
N ALA A 78 -3.18 -7.36 -11.18
CA ALA A 78 -4.10 -6.58 -12.00
C ALA A 78 -5.17 -5.90 -11.14
N VAL A 79 -5.42 -4.61 -11.40
CA VAL A 79 -6.52 -3.87 -10.80
C VAL A 79 -7.66 -3.82 -11.81
N LYS A 80 -8.84 -4.31 -11.40
CA LYS A 80 -10.07 -4.21 -12.20
C LYS A 80 -11.00 -3.18 -11.56
N ILE A 81 -11.26 -2.08 -12.27
CA ILE A 81 -12.30 -1.12 -11.89
C ILE A 81 -13.61 -1.59 -12.52
N THR A 82 -14.64 -1.75 -11.69
CA THR A 82 -16.00 -2.08 -12.13
C THR A 82 -16.92 -0.90 -11.80
N VAL A 83 -17.75 -0.52 -12.77
CA VAL A 83 -18.81 0.51 -12.63
C VAL A 83 -20.14 -0.17 -12.39
#